data_AF-A0A820HPB1-F1
#
_entry.id   AF-A0A820HPB1-F1
#
_cell.length_a   1.000
_cell.length_b   1.000
_cell.length_c   1.000
_cell.angle_alpha   90.00
_cell.angle_beta   90.00
_cell.angle_gamma   90.00
#
_symmetry.space_group_name_H-M   'P 1'
#
loop_
_entity.id
_entity.type
_entity.pdbx_description
1 polymer ?
#
loop_
_entity_poly.entity_id
_entity_poly.type
_entity_poly.pdbx_seq_one_letter_code
_entity_poly.pdbx_strand_id
1 'polypeptide(L)'
;MSSPAHAIYSSTLSLSLQGHEFQPQYGFQLIFNNTAQSLLLCAAACTQNPPCRTFDYDSSSHRCRLFEADLTNGAIIAVASQTSIVGSVILSASLYASMYNQSCSACQENRYQTCSSTTSTCQCPGNSYWNGSMCPLQLFANATCSQIDACRSDLNLSCIINSYGEFTQCLTGQGRDQGLLSLTERLLFIMSQLFHRSSKTLSQDKHNEISVSYESDIEQLYLSLNCTKLPFVKSYPSLISISVHLLSYLSFDNKENNTDIIELFQI
;
A
#
# COMPACT_ATOMS: atom_id res chain seq x y z
N MET A 1 16.06 -16.54 35.26
CA MET A 1 15.58 -15.84 34.05
C MET A 1 16.47 -16.27 32.91
N SER A 2 16.05 -17.27 32.13
CA SER A 2 16.76 -17.71 30.93
C SER A 2 16.65 -16.62 29.88
N SER A 3 17.78 -15.99 29.52
CA SER A 3 17.82 -15.10 28.35
C SER A 3 17.24 -15.87 27.17
N PRO A 4 16.22 -15.36 26.46
CA PRO A 4 15.71 -16.04 25.27
C PRO A 4 16.89 -16.23 24.32
N ALA A 5 17.09 -17.45 23.86
CA ALA A 5 18.07 -17.75 22.83
C ALA A 5 17.71 -16.87 21.63
N HIS A 6 18.52 -15.83 21.38
CA HIS A 6 18.31 -14.96 20.25
C HIS A 6 18.56 -15.79 18.99
N ALA A 7 17.51 -16.13 18.26
CA ALA A 7 17.63 -16.76 16.96
C ALA A 7 18.55 -15.89 16.10
N ILE A 8 19.69 -16.45 15.69
CA ILE A 8 20.63 -15.77 14.80
C ILE A 8 20.01 -15.83 13.41
N TYR A 9 19.39 -14.73 12.98
CA TYR A 9 18.83 -14.63 11.65
C TYR A 9 19.93 -14.80 10.60
N SER A 10 19.76 -15.72 9.66
CA SER A 10 20.62 -15.78 8.49
C SER A 10 20.32 -14.59 7.58
N SER A 11 21.28 -13.70 7.39
CA SER A 11 21.20 -12.56 6.48
C SER A 11 22.50 -12.47 5.69
N THR A 12 22.39 -12.27 4.38
CA THR A 12 23.55 -11.90 3.57
C THR A 12 23.76 -10.40 3.68
N LEU A 13 24.99 -9.99 3.96
CA LEU A 13 25.38 -8.59 4.03
C LEU A 13 26.31 -8.24 2.86
N SER A 14 26.13 -7.06 2.29
CA SER A 14 27.09 -6.43 1.38
C SER A 14 27.80 -5.30 2.12
N LEU A 15 29.13 -5.25 2.05
CA LEU A 15 29.93 -4.20 2.68
C LEU A 15 30.53 -3.28 1.61
N SER A 16 30.55 -1.97 1.87
CA SER A 16 31.26 -1.00 1.06
C SER A 16 32.77 -1.07 1.29
N LEU A 17 33.52 -0.33 0.47
CA LEU A 17 34.90 0.03 0.82
C LEU A 17 34.91 0.96 2.05
N GLN A 18 36.06 1.01 2.72
CA GLN A 18 36.33 2.00 3.76
C GLN A 18 36.23 3.43 3.20
N GLY A 19 36.00 4.40 4.08
CA GLY A 19 35.89 5.80 3.68
C GLY A 19 34.47 6.27 3.35
N HIS A 20 33.44 5.51 3.73
CA HIS A 20 32.07 5.78 3.31
C HIS A 20 31.08 5.81 4.47
N GLU A 21 30.05 6.63 4.34
CA GLU A 21 28.89 6.69 5.24
C GLU A 21 27.60 6.57 4.44
N PHE A 22 26.55 6.08 5.11
CA PHE A 22 25.24 6.06 4.52
C PHE A 22 24.49 7.36 4.83
N GLN A 23 23.97 8.00 3.80
CA GLN A 23 23.15 9.19 3.90
C GLN A 23 21.72 8.83 3.46
N PRO A 24 20.76 8.69 4.40
CA PRO A 24 19.37 8.49 4.03
C PRO A 24 18.84 9.74 3.33
N GLN A 25 17.89 9.55 2.42
CA GLN A 25 17.17 10.65 1.77
C GLN A 25 16.36 11.45 2.80
N TYR A 26 15.85 10.78 3.85
CA TYR A 26 15.07 11.39 4.90
C TYR A 26 15.67 11.13 6.29
N GLY A 27 15.82 12.19 7.09
CA GLY A 27 16.53 12.11 8.39
C GLY A 27 15.88 11.19 9.43
N PHE A 28 14.57 10.96 9.36
CA PHE A 28 13.83 10.09 10.29
C PHE A 28 14.04 8.59 10.03
N GLN A 29 14.76 8.21 8.97
CA GLN A 29 15.09 6.81 8.68
C GLN A 29 16.23 6.26 9.56
N LEU A 30 16.84 7.10 10.42
CA LEU A 30 17.79 6.66 11.44
C LEU A 30 17.03 5.96 12.58
N ILE A 31 17.22 4.65 12.71
CA ILE A 31 16.60 3.84 13.77
C ILE A 31 17.37 4.00 15.08
N PHE A 32 18.70 3.96 14.98
CA PHE A 32 19.58 3.84 16.14
C PHE A 32 20.94 4.45 15.84
N ASN A 33 21.50 5.13 16.84
CA ASN A 33 22.84 5.70 16.79
C ASN A 33 23.50 5.49 18.16
N ASN A 34 24.47 4.58 18.23
CA ASN A 34 25.17 4.26 19.48
C ASN A 34 26.60 3.81 19.18
N THR A 35 27.34 3.43 20.21
CA THR A 35 28.66 2.82 20.07
C THR A 35 28.55 1.29 19.97
N ALA A 36 29.37 0.69 19.12
CA ALA A 36 29.55 -0.75 19.03
C ALA A 36 31.04 -1.06 19.07
N GLN A 37 31.44 -2.11 19.80
CA GLN A 37 32.88 -2.42 19.95
C GLN A 37 33.51 -2.93 18.65
N SER A 38 32.71 -3.41 17.69
CA SER A 38 33.20 -3.92 16.42
C SER A 38 32.16 -3.77 15.30
N LEU A 39 32.63 -3.83 14.05
CA LEU A 39 31.80 -3.92 12.85
C LEU A 39 30.81 -5.07 12.95
N LEU A 40 31.26 -6.24 13.45
CA LEU A 40 30.43 -7.43 13.59
C LEU A 40 29.26 -7.21 14.56
N LEU A 41 29.50 -6.51 15.68
CA LEU A 41 28.43 -6.19 16.63
C LEU A 41 27.45 -5.16 16.08
N CYS A 42 27.93 -4.18 15.30
CA CYS A 42 27.04 -3.24 14.60
C CYS A 42 26.16 -3.97 13.57
N ALA A 43 26.75 -4.86 12.78
CA ALA A 43 26.05 -5.70 11.82
C ALA A 43 25.03 -6.64 12.50
N ALA A 44 25.40 -7.23 13.64
CA ALA A 44 24.51 -8.07 14.44
C ALA A 44 23.34 -7.26 15.00
N ALA A 45 23.58 -6.03 15.48
CA ALA A 45 22.53 -5.13 15.94
C ALA A 45 21.56 -4.77 14.80
N CYS A 46 22.05 -4.50 13.59
CA CYS A 46 21.19 -4.35 12.42
C CYS A 46 20.40 -5.63 12.16
N THR A 47 21.04 -6.79 12.25
CA THR A 47 20.40 -8.08 11.94
C THR A 47 19.29 -8.46 12.90
N GLN A 48 19.43 -8.08 14.17
CA GLN A 48 18.43 -8.29 15.20
C GLN A 48 17.30 -7.25 15.19
N ASN A 49 17.43 -6.18 14.38
CA ASN A 49 16.43 -5.14 14.25
C ASN A 49 15.68 -5.33 12.90
N PRO A 50 14.43 -5.84 12.91
CA PRO A 50 13.71 -6.18 11.68
C PRO A 50 13.56 -5.02 10.67
N PRO A 51 13.32 -3.76 11.11
CA PRO A 51 13.34 -2.59 10.23
C PRO A 51 14.69 -2.25 9.61
N CYS A 52 15.83 -2.63 10.22
CA CYS A 52 17.14 -2.23 9.71
C CYS A 52 17.44 -2.86 8.34
N ARG A 53 17.82 -2.01 7.38
CA ARG A 53 18.22 -2.39 6.02
C ARG A 53 19.66 -2.01 5.72
N THR A 54 20.14 -0.91 6.27
CA THR A 54 21.51 -0.43 6.11
C THR A 54 22.08 -0.03 7.45
N PHE A 55 23.38 -0.20 7.64
CA PHE A 55 24.11 0.34 8.77
C PHE A 55 25.41 0.97 8.30
N ASP A 56 25.96 1.89 9.09
CA ASP A 56 27.37 2.25 8.97
C ASP A 56 28.07 2.14 10.31
N TYR A 57 29.36 1.83 10.22
CA TYR A 57 30.23 1.63 11.35
C TYR A 57 31.55 2.35 11.10
N ASP A 58 31.91 3.23 12.03
CA ASP A 58 33.20 3.89 12.05
C ASP A 58 34.10 3.28 13.13
N SER A 59 35.21 2.66 12.74
CA SER A 59 36.05 1.93 13.70
C SER A 59 36.89 2.84 14.59
N SER A 60 37.10 4.12 14.23
CA SER A 60 37.87 5.07 15.03
C SER A 60 37.06 5.60 16.23
N SER A 61 35.79 5.91 16.01
CA SER A 61 34.87 6.45 17.02
C SER A 61 33.99 5.37 17.66
N HIS A 62 34.08 4.12 17.16
CA HIS A 62 33.15 3.04 17.50
C HIS A 62 31.68 3.37 17.19
N ARG A 63 31.40 4.40 16.37
CA ARG A 63 30.03 4.80 16.05
C ARG A 63 29.37 3.75 15.16
N CYS A 64 28.16 3.35 15.54
CA CYS A 64 27.28 2.44 14.81
C CYS A 64 25.93 3.12 14.59
N ARG A 65 25.55 3.32 13.32
CA ARG A 65 24.24 3.86 12.93
C ARG A 65 23.46 2.80 12.18
N LEU A 66 22.20 2.61 12.56
CA LEU A 66 21.28 1.68 11.90
C LEU A 66 20.19 2.48 11.20
N PHE A 67 19.91 2.13 9.95
CA PHE A 67 18.95 2.81 9.12
C PHE A 67 17.88 1.84 8.63
N GLU A 68 16.65 2.33 8.61
CA GLU A 68 15.53 1.69 7.94
C GLU A 68 15.70 1.77 6.42
N ALA A 69 16.40 2.82 5.95
CA ALA A 69 16.68 3.10 4.55
C ALA A 69 17.60 2.06 3.89
N ASP A 70 17.43 1.91 2.57
CA ASP A 70 18.30 1.15 1.67
C ASP A 70 18.82 2.04 0.54
N LEU A 71 19.48 1.45 -0.46
CA LEU A 71 20.04 2.20 -1.59
C LEU A 71 18.99 2.78 -2.54
N THR A 72 17.70 2.45 -2.38
CA THR A 72 16.61 3.05 -3.17
C THR A 72 16.20 4.42 -2.63
N ASN A 73 16.44 4.69 -1.34
CA ASN A 73 16.03 5.90 -0.63
C ASN A 73 17.17 6.50 0.20
N GLY A 74 18.40 6.32 -0.27
CA GLY A 74 19.61 6.88 0.32
C GLY A 74 20.81 6.67 -0.59
N ALA A 75 21.97 7.16 -0.17
CA ALA A 75 23.20 7.05 -0.92
C ALA A 75 24.38 6.71 -0.02
N ILE A 76 25.34 5.99 -0.57
CA ILE A 76 26.66 5.81 0.05
C ILE A 76 27.52 6.98 -0.41
N ILE A 77 27.97 7.80 0.55
CA ILE A 77 28.79 8.99 0.29
C ILE A 77 30.19 8.81 0.86
N ALA A 78 31.20 9.33 0.15
CA ALA A 78 32.56 9.38 0.66
C ALA A 78 32.65 10.40 1.81
N VAL A 79 33.38 10.05 2.87
CA VAL A 79 33.60 10.92 4.03
C VAL A 79 35.08 11.04 4.37
N ALA A 80 35.42 12.05 5.17
CA ALA A 80 36.79 12.28 5.60
C ALA A 80 37.34 11.14 6.48
N SER A 81 36.48 10.44 7.22
CA SER A 81 36.88 9.27 7.98
C SER A 81 37.23 8.12 7.05
N GLN A 82 38.51 7.75 6.99
CA GLN A 82 38.96 6.56 6.27
C GLN A 82 38.60 5.25 6.97
N THR A 83 37.93 5.29 8.12
CA THR A 83 37.60 4.10 8.93
C THR A 83 36.13 3.73 8.93
N SER A 84 35.30 4.46 8.20
CA SER A 84 33.86 4.19 8.10
C SER A 84 33.55 3.19 6.98
N ILE A 85 32.68 2.22 7.27
CA ILE A 85 32.19 1.19 6.35
C ILE A 85 30.66 1.17 6.41
N VAL A 86 30.01 1.09 5.24
CA VAL A 86 28.56 0.88 5.12
C VAL A 86 28.30 -0.60 4.88
N GLY A 87 27.33 -1.16 5.60
CA GLY A 87 26.80 -2.50 5.34
C GLY A 87 25.32 -2.47 4.99
N SER A 88 24.92 -3.20 3.96
CA SER A 88 23.52 -3.34 3.54
C SER A 88 23.06 -4.79 3.65
N VAL A 89 21.87 -4.98 4.20
CA VAL A 89 21.19 -6.26 4.27
C VAL A 89 20.60 -6.59 2.91
N ILE A 90 20.99 -7.72 2.33
CA ILE A 90 20.41 -8.19 1.08
C ILE A 90 19.09 -8.90 1.39
N LEU A 91 18.01 -8.42 0.79
CA LEU A 91 16.69 -9.06 0.85
C LEU A 91 16.58 -10.05 -0.31
N SER A 92 16.28 -11.32 0.00
CA SER A 92 16.01 -12.33 -1.02
C SER A 92 14.53 -12.68 -1.03
N ALA A 93 13.86 -12.48 -2.17
CA ALA A 93 12.44 -12.81 -2.34
C ALA A 93 12.11 -14.27 -1.97
N SER A 94 13.03 -15.20 -2.23
CA SER A 94 12.87 -16.63 -1.90
C SER A 94 12.72 -16.90 -0.40
N LEU A 95 13.28 -16.05 0.46
CA LEU A 95 13.17 -16.17 1.93
C LEU A 95 11.89 -15.54 2.46
N TYR A 96 11.25 -14.65 1.69
CA TYR A 96 10.02 -13.95 2.07
C TYR A 96 8.77 -14.70 1.61
N ALA A 97 8.73 -15.12 0.35
CA ALA A 97 7.49 -15.58 -0.28
C ALA A 97 6.88 -16.83 0.37
N SER A 98 7.69 -17.74 0.88
CA SER A 98 7.20 -18.95 1.56
C SER A 98 6.58 -18.68 2.94
N MET A 99 6.90 -17.53 3.56
CA MET A 99 6.58 -17.26 4.96
C MET A 99 5.41 -16.28 5.14
N TYR A 100 5.12 -15.46 4.12
CA TYR A 100 4.06 -14.47 4.22
C TYR A 100 2.70 -15.12 4.46
N ASN A 101 1.91 -14.56 5.38
CA ASN A 101 0.60 -15.06 5.80
C ASN A 101 0.61 -16.48 6.43
N GLN A 102 1.79 -17.02 6.77
CA GLN A 102 1.91 -18.25 7.56
C GLN A 102 1.58 -17.98 9.04
N SER A 103 1.44 -19.03 9.84
CA SER A 103 1.26 -18.89 11.30
C SER A 103 2.47 -18.22 11.94
N CYS A 104 2.26 -17.49 13.04
CA CYS A 104 3.36 -16.77 13.71
C CYS A 104 4.55 -17.64 14.10
N SER A 105 4.36 -18.93 14.37
CA SER A 105 5.46 -19.87 14.65
C SER A 105 6.43 -20.01 13.48
N ALA A 106 5.98 -19.78 12.24
CA ALA A 106 6.83 -19.84 11.06
C ALA A 106 7.86 -18.69 11.05
N CYS A 107 7.46 -17.46 11.34
CA CYS A 107 8.35 -16.29 11.26
C CYS A 107 9.05 -15.90 12.57
N GLN A 108 8.99 -16.72 13.62
CA GLN A 108 9.70 -16.43 14.88
C GLN A 108 11.21 -16.26 14.68
N GLU A 109 11.78 -17.01 13.73
CA GLU A 109 13.20 -16.97 13.38
C GLU A 109 13.46 -16.21 12.07
N ASN A 110 12.55 -15.32 11.68
CA ASN A 110 12.68 -14.56 10.46
C ASN A 110 12.65 -13.05 10.73
N ARG A 111 13.76 -12.36 10.45
CA ARG A 111 13.82 -10.89 10.56
C ARG A 111 12.99 -10.16 9.51
N TYR A 112 12.62 -10.86 8.45
CA TYR A 112 12.01 -10.29 7.26
C TYR A 112 10.51 -10.06 7.44
N GLN A 113 9.91 -10.70 8.44
CA GLN A 113 8.48 -10.65 8.75
C GLN A 113 8.29 -10.53 10.25
N THR A 114 7.13 -10.04 10.67
CA THR A 114 6.75 -9.94 12.08
C THR A 114 5.42 -10.65 12.29
N CYS A 115 5.23 -11.24 13.47
CA CYS A 115 3.93 -11.77 13.85
C CYS A 115 2.96 -10.61 14.12
N SER A 116 1.89 -10.53 13.34
CA SER A 116 0.78 -9.62 13.62
C SER A 116 -0.09 -10.21 14.72
N SER A 117 -0.23 -9.50 15.84
CA SER A 117 -1.12 -9.91 16.93
C SER A 117 -2.59 -9.91 16.51
N THR A 118 -2.97 -9.04 15.56
CA THR A 118 -4.35 -8.91 15.07
C THR A 118 -4.78 -10.12 14.24
N THR A 119 -3.90 -10.58 13.35
CA THR A 119 -4.24 -11.66 12.40
C THR A 119 -3.60 -13.00 12.78
N SER A 120 -2.73 -13.03 13.80
CA SER A 120 -1.95 -14.21 14.20
C SER A 120 -1.16 -14.85 13.05
N THR A 121 -0.74 -14.03 12.08
CA THR A 121 0.02 -14.45 10.90
C THR A 121 1.28 -13.61 10.72
N CYS A 122 2.21 -14.15 9.96
CA CYS A 122 3.43 -13.47 9.55
C CYS A 122 3.11 -12.38 8.52
N GLN A 123 3.45 -11.15 8.87
CA GLN A 123 3.18 -9.94 8.09
C GLN A 123 4.47 -9.18 7.82
N CYS A 124 4.41 -8.22 6.92
CA CYS A 124 5.53 -7.32 6.70
C CYS A 124 5.84 -6.51 7.99
N PRO A 125 7.12 -6.25 8.29
CA PRO A 125 7.51 -5.36 9.38
C PRO A 125 6.92 -3.96 9.19
N GLY A 126 6.96 -3.15 10.25
CA GLY A 126 6.56 -1.74 10.18
C GLY A 126 7.26 -1.01 9.02
N ASN A 127 6.54 -0.04 8.45
CA ASN A 127 6.98 0.79 7.31
C ASN A 127 7.42 -0.02 6.08
N SER A 128 6.95 -1.26 5.94
CA SER A 128 7.12 -2.11 4.78
C SER A 128 5.75 -2.58 4.29
N TYR A 129 5.64 -2.99 3.03
CA TYR A 129 4.38 -3.48 2.46
C TYR A 129 4.61 -4.75 1.65
N TRP A 130 3.57 -5.57 1.45
CA TRP A 130 3.71 -6.81 0.70
C TRP A 130 3.55 -6.56 -0.80
N ASN A 131 4.62 -6.67 -1.58
CA ASN A 131 4.55 -6.43 -3.02
C ASN A 131 4.18 -7.67 -3.86
N GLY A 132 3.79 -8.78 -3.22
CA GLY A 132 3.56 -10.07 -3.89
C GLY A 132 4.75 -11.04 -3.84
N SER A 133 5.95 -10.56 -3.48
CA SER A 133 7.17 -11.38 -3.43
C SER A 133 8.01 -11.18 -2.17
N MET A 134 8.07 -9.94 -1.66
CA MET A 134 8.84 -9.58 -0.48
C MET A 134 8.20 -8.37 0.21
N CYS A 135 8.78 -7.95 1.34
CA CYS A 135 8.39 -6.74 2.04
C CYS A 135 9.42 -5.61 1.81
N PRO A 136 9.39 -4.91 0.66
CA PRO A 136 10.16 -3.68 0.50
C PRO A 136 9.68 -2.60 1.47
N LEU A 137 10.50 -1.58 1.64
CA LEU A 137 10.11 -0.37 2.37
C LEU A 137 8.94 0.31 1.67
N GLN A 138 8.05 0.86 2.48
CA GLN A 138 7.01 1.76 2.00
C GLN A 138 7.63 3.02 1.39
N LEU A 139 6.92 3.51 0.38
CA LEU A 139 7.31 4.57 -0.51
C LEU A 139 7.03 5.96 0.09
N PHE A 140 7.89 6.91 -0.25
CA PHE A 140 7.83 8.30 0.20
C PHE A 140 7.03 9.19 -0.75
N ALA A 141 6.85 10.45 -0.39
CA ALA A 141 6.08 11.42 -1.17
C ALA A 141 6.59 11.50 -2.62
N ASN A 142 5.65 11.56 -3.56
CA ASN A 142 5.84 11.60 -5.02
C ASN A 142 6.41 10.32 -5.65
N ALA A 143 6.73 9.29 -4.87
CA ALA A 143 7.14 8.01 -5.44
C ALA A 143 5.95 7.31 -6.13
N THR A 144 6.21 6.68 -7.27
CA THR A 144 5.21 5.89 -7.99
C THR A 144 4.86 4.64 -7.22
N CYS A 145 3.56 4.43 -6.97
CA CYS A 145 3.05 3.31 -6.21
C CYS A 145 2.15 2.44 -7.08
N SER A 146 2.07 1.15 -6.76
CA SER A 146 1.27 0.16 -7.50
C SER A 146 0.19 -0.50 -6.63
N GLN A 147 0.14 -0.16 -5.34
CA GLN A 147 -0.77 -0.74 -4.35
C GLN A 147 -1.14 0.30 -3.29
N ILE A 148 -2.29 0.12 -2.64
CA ILE A 148 -2.86 1.09 -1.70
C ILE A 148 -2.03 1.28 -0.42
N ASP A 149 -1.35 0.23 0.02
CA ASP A 149 -0.54 0.14 1.23
C ASP A 149 0.96 0.37 0.96
N ALA A 150 1.32 0.67 -0.30
CA ALA A 150 2.70 0.89 -0.69
C ALA A 150 3.33 2.16 -0.09
N CYS A 151 2.53 3.14 0.36
CA CYS A 151 3.03 4.43 0.84
C CYS A 151 3.17 4.48 2.37
N ARG A 152 4.10 5.31 2.86
CA ARG A 152 4.37 5.53 4.29
C ARG A 152 3.17 6.12 5.03
N SER A 153 2.38 5.25 5.66
CA SER A 153 1.17 5.65 6.38
C SER A 153 1.46 6.45 7.65
N ASP A 154 2.62 6.22 8.28
CA ASP A 154 3.12 6.99 9.43
C ASP A 154 3.39 8.47 9.08
N LEU A 155 3.63 8.76 7.81
CA LEU A 155 3.78 10.11 7.26
C LEU A 155 2.48 10.66 6.66
N ASN A 156 1.34 10.00 6.93
CA ASN A 156 0.03 10.31 6.35
C ASN A 156 0.05 10.32 4.81
N LEU A 157 0.86 9.43 4.20
CA LEU A 157 0.87 9.25 2.75
C LEU A 157 -0.10 8.13 2.35
N SER A 158 -0.68 8.26 1.16
CA SER A 158 -1.52 7.24 0.54
C SER A 158 -1.27 7.21 -0.96
N CYS A 159 -1.40 6.04 -1.57
CA CYS A 159 -1.27 5.90 -3.01
C CYS A 159 -2.53 6.44 -3.70
N ILE A 160 -2.38 7.48 -4.52
CA ILE A 160 -3.52 8.05 -5.26
C ILE A 160 -3.86 7.18 -6.46
N ILE A 161 -5.16 6.96 -6.65
CA ILE A 161 -5.74 6.30 -7.81
C ILE A 161 -6.23 7.39 -8.77
N ASN A 162 -5.83 7.34 -10.04
CA ASN A 162 -6.32 8.28 -11.05
C ASN A 162 -7.78 7.96 -11.47
N SER A 163 -8.34 8.76 -12.37
CA SER A 163 -9.71 8.58 -12.88
C SER A 163 -9.92 7.32 -13.75
N TYR A 164 -8.85 6.58 -14.03
CA TYR A 164 -8.84 5.30 -14.74
C TYR A 164 -8.68 4.09 -13.80
N GLY A 165 -8.60 4.32 -12.48
CA GLY A 165 -8.39 3.23 -11.53
C GLY A 165 -6.93 2.81 -11.36
N GLU A 166 -5.97 3.55 -11.92
CA GLU A 166 -4.55 3.22 -11.84
C GLU A 166 -3.88 3.92 -10.67
N PHE A 167 -3.02 3.18 -9.98
CA PHE A 167 -2.17 3.73 -8.93
C PHE A 167 -1.09 4.64 -9.55
N THR A 168 -0.91 5.82 -8.95
CA THR A 168 -0.05 6.87 -9.51
C THR A 168 1.11 7.18 -8.58
N GLN A 169 0.88 7.93 -7.51
CA GLN A 169 1.93 8.43 -6.63
C GLN A 169 1.49 8.47 -5.16
N CYS A 170 2.47 8.39 -4.27
CA CYS A 170 2.27 8.62 -2.85
C CYS A 170 2.13 10.11 -2.56
N LEU A 171 0.96 10.53 -2.09
CA LEU A 171 0.69 11.92 -1.72
C LEU A 171 0.05 11.98 -0.33
N THR A 172 0.10 13.16 0.29
CA THR A 172 -0.48 13.37 1.61
C THR A 172 -1.99 13.16 1.58
N GLY A 173 -2.50 12.52 2.62
CA GLY A 173 -3.90 12.08 2.75
C GLY A 173 -4.97 13.17 2.67
N GLN A 174 -4.61 14.45 2.54
CA GLN A 174 -5.56 15.48 2.11
C GLN A 174 -6.15 15.19 0.72
N GLY A 175 -5.53 14.33 -0.08
CA GLY A 175 -6.08 13.83 -1.35
C GLY A 175 -7.02 12.63 -1.25
N ARG A 176 -7.13 11.96 -0.08
CA ARG A 176 -8.04 10.79 0.06
C ARG A 176 -9.50 11.20 -0.09
N ASP A 177 -9.86 12.35 0.46
CA ASP A 177 -11.17 12.95 0.27
C ASP A 177 -11.35 13.42 -1.18
N GLN A 178 -10.29 13.83 -1.88
CA GLN A 178 -10.40 14.24 -3.28
C GLN A 178 -10.66 13.06 -4.24
N GLY A 179 -10.08 11.88 -3.98
CA GLY A 179 -10.41 10.68 -4.73
C GLY A 179 -11.87 10.27 -4.52
N LEU A 180 -12.34 10.31 -3.28
CA LEU A 180 -13.74 10.03 -2.94
C LEU A 180 -14.68 11.10 -3.51
N LEU A 181 -14.34 12.39 -3.40
CA LEU A 181 -15.09 13.48 -4.03
C LEU A 181 -15.13 13.30 -5.53
N SER A 182 -14.00 12.98 -6.19
CA SER A 182 -13.96 12.78 -7.64
C SER A 182 -14.83 11.62 -8.10
N LEU A 183 -14.82 10.51 -7.37
CA LEU A 183 -15.71 9.37 -7.61
C LEU A 183 -17.17 9.74 -7.36
N THR A 184 -17.46 10.47 -6.27
CA THR A 184 -18.81 10.90 -5.90
C THR A 184 -19.37 11.91 -6.91
N GLU A 185 -18.56 12.86 -7.36
CA GLU A 185 -18.89 13.85 -8.39
C GLU A 185 -19.13 13.17 -9.74
N ARG A 186 -18.31 12.19 -10.12
CA ARG A 186 -18.54 11.39 -11.34
C ARG A 186 -19.83 10.58 -11.25
N LEU A 187 -20.08 9.90 -10.13
CA LEU A 187 -21.34 9.17 -9.90
C LEU A 187 -22.53 10.13 -9.98
N LEU A 188 -22.48 11.28 -9.29
CA LEU A 188 -23.52 12.31 -9.34
C LEU A 188 -23.73 12.86 -10.75
N PHE A 189 -22.66 13.06 -11.53
CA PHE A 189 -22.76 13.52 -12.92
C PHE A 189 -23.46 12.49 -13.81
N ILE A 190 -23.06 11.21 -13.74
CA ILE A 190 -23.70 10.14 -14.55
C ILE A 190 -25.17 9.99 -14.15
N MET A 191 -25.45 10.01 -12.85
CA MET A 191 -26.81 10.00 -12.32
C MET A 191 -27.67 11.17 -12.83
N SER A 192 -27.10 12.37 -12.90
CA SER A 192 -27.77 13.57 -13.43
C SER A 192 -28.08 13.43 -14.93
N GLN A 193 -27.15 12.88 -15.73
CA GLN A 193 -27.37 12.63 -17.15
C GLN A 193 -28.50 11.62 -17.38
N LEU A 194 -28.51 10.52 -16.62
CA LEU A 194 -29.58 9.53 -16.66
C LEU A 194 -30.93 10.16 -16.32
N PHE A 195 -31.01 10.92 -15.23
CA PHE A 195 -32.24 11.58 -14.80
C PHE A 195 -32.75 12.60 -15.85
N HIS A 196 -31.86 13.40 -16.44
CA HIS A 196 -32.26 14.37 -17.46
C HIS A 196 -32.85 13.70 -18.70
N ARG A 197 -32.27 12.58 -19.15
CA ARG A 197 -32.78 11.82 -20.30
C ARG A 197 -34.16 11.22 -20.00
N SER A 198 -34.34 10.57 -18.86
CA SER A 198 -35.63 9.99 -18.44
C SER A 198 -36.74 11.04 -18.32
N SER A 199 -36.41 12.26 -17.91
CA SER A 199 -37.39 13.36 -17.83
C SER A 199 -37.85 13.87 -19.20
N LYS A 200 -36.99 13.85 -20.23
CA LYS A 200 -37.37 14.29 -21.59
C LYS A 200 -38.30 13.30 -22.28
N THR A 201 -38.05 12.00 -22.11
CA THR A 201 -38.94 10.94 -22.62
C THR A 201 -40.33 11.01 -21.99
N LEU A 202 -40.42 11.23 -20.67
CA LEU A 202 -41.72 11.35 -19.98
C LEU A 202 -42.57 12.56 -20.45
N SER A 203 -41.94 13.58 -21.02
CA SER A 203 -42.61 14.79 -21.51
C SER A 203 -43.17 14.64 -22.93
N GLN A 204 -42.65 13.67 -23.72
CA GLN A 204 -43.05 13.47 -25.11
C GLN A 204 -44.12 12.39 -25.30
N ASP A 205 -44.33 11.51 -24.33
CA ASP A 205 -45.37 10.50 -24.39
C ASP A 205 -46.67 10.96 -23.73
N LYS A 206 -47.48 11.64 -24.54
CA LYS A 206 -48.93 11.45 -24.42
C LYS A 206 -49.49 10.44 -25.41
N HIS A 207 -48.91 10.19 -26.59
CA HIS A 207 -49.59 9.45 -27.67
C HIS A 207 -48.77 8.48 -28.56
N ASN A 208 -47.58 7.98 -28.19
CA ASN A 208 -46.97 6.86 -28.94
C ASN A 208 -46.01 6.02 -28.08
N GLU A 209 -45.94 4.71 -28.29
CA GLU A 209 -44.94 3.84 -27.67
C GLU A 209 -43.56 4.10 -28.32
N ILE A 210 -42.60 4.62 -27.55
CA ILE A 210 -41.20 4.71 -27.98
C ILE A 210 -40.34 3.87 -27.03
N SER A 211 -39.67 2.85 -27.57
CA SER A 211 -38.63 2.12 -26.86
C SER A 211 -37.33 2.93 -26.90
N VAL A 212 -36.86 3.42 -25.75
CA VAL A 212 -35.53 4.05 -25.64
C VAL A 212 -34.51 3.03 -25.15
N SER A 213 -33.43 2.84 -25.93
CA SER A 213 -32.31 1.98 -25.55
C SER A 213 -31.30 2.79 -24.72
N TYR A 214 -31.00 2.29 -23.52
CA TYR A 214 -30.08 2.90 -22.53
C TYR A 214 -28.70 2.22 -22.49
N GLU A 215 -28.36 1.43 -23.51
CA GLU A 215 -27.25 0.46 -23.45
C GLU A 215 -25.88 1.10 -23.16
N SER A 216 -25.54 2.24 -23.78
CA SER A 216 -24.22 2.86 -23.59
C SER A 216 -24.06 3.62 -22.27
N ASP A 217 -25.15 4.16 -21.71
CA ASP A 217 -25.10 4.84 -20.41
C ASP A 217 -25.00 3.82 -19.27
N ILE A 218 -25.64 2.65 -19.43
CA ILE A 218 -25.53 1.53 -18.49
C ILE A 218 -24.10 0.96 -18.49
N GLU A 219 -23.44 0.83 -19.64
CA GLU A 219 -22.02 0.42 -19.69
C GLU A 219 -21.10 1.43 -18.97
N GLN A 220 -21.32 2.74 -19.12
CA GLN A 220 -20.54 3.75 -18.39
C GLN A 220 -20.80 3.73 -16.89
N LEU A 221 -22.03 3.48 -16.47
CA LEU A 221 -22.39 3.29 -15.06
C LEU A 221 -21.72 2.01 -14.51
N TYR A 222 -21.71 0.93 -15.28
CA TYR A 222 -21.05 -0.33 -14.94
C TYR A 222 -19.53 -0.19 -14.80
N LEU A 223 -18.88 0.54 -15.72
CA LEU A 223 -17.46 0.86 -15.62
C LEU A 223 -17.17 1.69 -14.36
N SER A 224 -18.02 2.68 -14.06
CA SER A 224 -17.87 3.54 -12.88
C SER A 224 -18.14 2.80 -11.56
N LEU A 225 -19.08 1.86 -11.55
CA LEU A 225 -19.41 1.00 -10.40
C LEU A 225 -18.41 -0.16 -10.22
N ASN A 226 -17.81 -0.68 -11.30
CA ASN A 226 -16.71 -1.63 -11.19
C ASN A 226 -15.44 -0.98 -10.63
N CYS A 227 -15.23 0.33 -10.85
CA CYS A 227 -14.18 1.08 -10.17
C CYS A 227 -14.39 1.16 -8.64
N THR A 228 -15.63 1.05 -8.13
CA THR A 228 -15.91 1.04 -6.68
C THR A 228 -15.93 -0.36 -6.05
N LYS A 229 -15.71 -1.44 -6.82
CA LYS A 229 -15.69 -2.84 -6.33
C LYS A 229 -14.40 -3.28 -5.61
N LEU A 230 -13.40 -2.41 -5.49
CA LEU A 230 -12.25 -2.59 -4.57
C LEU A 230 -12.66 -2.17 -3.13
N PRO A 231 -11.92 -2.49 -2.04
CA PRO A 231 -12.41 -2.70 -0.65
C PRO A 231 -13.26 -1.60 0.04
N PHE A 232 -13.54 -0.50 -0.65
CA PHE A 232 -14.47 0.58 -0.36
C PHE A 232 -15.88 0.13 0.05
N VAL A 233 -16.39 -0.97 -0.53
CA VAL A 233 -17.73 -1.53 -0.23
C VAL A 233 -17.94 -1.83 1.25
N LYS A 234 -16.87 -2.26 1.96
CA LYS A 234 -16.95 -2.54 3.40
C LYS A 234 -17.03 -1.29 4.27
N SER A 235 -16.59 -0.13 3.77
CA SER A 235 -16.47 1.09 4.58
C SER A 235 -17.71 1.98 4.53
N TYR A 236 -18.55 1.88 3.49
CA TYR A 236 -19.71 2.77 3.29
C TYR A 236 -20.95 2.04 2.73
N PRO A 237 -21.61 1.17 3.53
CA PRO A 237 -22.78 0.39 3.09
C PRO A 237 -24.00 1.24 2.70
N SER A 238 -24.09 2.48 3.18
CA SER A 238 -25.19 3.41 2.85
C SER A 238 -25.18 3.87 1.39
N LEU A 239 -24.00 4.03 0.77
CA LEU A 239 -23.89 4.43 -0.63
C LEU A 239 -24.39 3.33 -1.59
N ILE A 240 -24.16 2.07 -1.23
CA ILE A 240 -24.64 0.91 -2.00
C ILE A 240 -26.15 0.81 -1.93
N SER A 241 -26.74 1.01 -0.74
CA SER A 241 -28.20 1.03 -0.58
C SER A 241 -28.85 2.09 -1.48
N ILE A 242 -28.25 3.27 -1.58
CA ILE A 242 -28.71 4.35 -2.47
C ILE A 242 -28.58 3.94 -3.95
N SER A 243 -27.43 3.39 -4.37
CA SER A 243 -27.23 2.93 -5.76
C SER A 243 -28.19 1.80 -6.16
N VAL A 244 -28.43 0.83 -5.27
CA VAL A 244 -29.37 -0.28 -5.50
C VAL A 244 -30.81 0.23 -5.57
N HIS A 245 -31.19 1.17 -4.70
CA HIS A 245 -32.51 1.81 -4.76
C HIS A 245 -32.73 2.63 -6.03
N LEU A 246 -31.69 3.28 -6.54
CA LEU A 246 -31.77 4.05 -7.79
C LEU A 246 -31.80 3.15 -9.03
N LEU A 247 -31.06 2.05 -9.04
CA LEU A 247 -31.11 1.05 -10.13
C LEU A 247 -32.49 0.38 -10.21
N SER A 248 -33.08 0.03 -9.06
CA SER A 248 -34.44 -0.52 -9.02
C SER A 248 -35.51 0.48 -9.47
N TYR A 249 -35.28 1.79 -9.29
CA TYR A 249 -36.13 2.84 -9.83
C TYR A 249 -35.99 3.04 -11.36
N LEU A 250 -34.81 2.78 -11.92
CA LEU A 250 -34.55 2.91 -13.36
C LEU A 250 -35.03 1.70 -14.18
N SER A 251 -35.21 0.54 -13.54
CA SER A 251 -35.62 -0.72 -14.20
C SER A 251 -37.14 -0.90 -14.38
N PHE A 252 -37.94 0.17 -14.23
CA PHE A 252 -39.41 0.04 -14.12
C PHE A 252 -40.14 -0.46 -15.37
N ASP A 253 -39.50 -0.53 -16.54
CA ASP A 253 -40.16 -0.98 -17.79
C ASP A 253 -39.83 -2.41 -18.24
N ASN A 254 -38.97 -3.16 -17.53
CA ASN A 254 -38.66 -4.53 -17.93
C ASN A 254 -38.64 -5.49 -16.73
N LYS A 255 -39.80 -6.09 -16.43
CA LYS A 255 -40.01 -6.98 -15.28
C LYS A 255 -39.24 -8.29 -15.34
N GLU A 256 -38.76 -8.72 -16.51
CA GLU A 256 -38.09 -10.02 -16.68
C GLU A 256 -36.58 -10.00 -16.38
N ASN A 257 -35.91 -8.85 -16.33
CA ASN A 257 -34.44 -8.77 -16.16
C ASN A 257 -33.95 -8.32 -14.76
N ASN A 258 -34.85 -8.07 -13.81
CA ASN A 258 -34.51 -7.43 -12.54
C ASN A 258 -33.92 -8.41 -11.49
N THR A 259 -34.13 -9.72 -11.66
CA THR A 259 -33.61 -10.76 -10.76
C THR A 259 -32.09 -10.92 -10.84
N ASP A 260 -31.49 -10.75 -12.02
CA ASP A 260 -30.05 -10.96 -12.22
C ASP A 260 -29.20 -9.81 -11.67
N ILE A 261 -29.72 -8.58 -11.66
CA ILE A 261 -29.02 -7.40 -11.13
C ILE A 261 -28.94 -7.45 -9.60
N ILE A 262 -29.97 -7.97 -8.92
CA ILE A 262 -29.99 -8.07 -7.45
C ILE A 262 -29.01 -9.14 -6.95
N GLU A 263 -28.85 -10.26 -7.67
CA GLU A 263 -27.83 -11.28 -7.34
C GLU A 263 -26.39 -10.76 -7.52
N LEU A 264 -26.16 -9.82 -8.45
CA LEU A 264 -24.85 -9.19 -8.67
C LEU A 264 -24.38 -8.26 -7.53
N PHE A 265 -25.29 -7.86 -6.62
CA PHE A 265 -25.02 -6.99 -5.48
C PHE A 265 -25.21 -7.65 -4.11
N GLN A 266 -25.63 -8.92 -4.06
CA GLN A 266 -25.61 -9.70 -2.81
C GLN A 266 -24.20 -10.25 -2.55
N ILE A 267 -23.37 -9.46 -1.89
CA ILE A 267 -22.11 -9.86 -1.21
C ILE A 267 -22.18 -9.38 0.24
#